data_AF-A0A3D0LWA6-F1
#
_entry.id   AF-A0A3D0LWA6-F1
#
_cell.length_a   1.000
_cell.length_b   1.000
_cell.length_c   1.000
_cell.angle_alpha   90.00
_cell.angle_beta   90.00
_cell.angle_gamma   90.00
#
_symmetry.space_group_name_H-M   'P 1'
#
loop_
_entity.id
_entity.type
_entity.pdbx_description
1 polymer ?
#
loop_
_entity_poly.entity_id
_entity_poly.type
_entity_poly.pdbx_seq_one_letter_code
_entity_poly.pdbx_strand_id
1 'polypeptide(L)'
;MTENLAQVGARHVDEVRQVHRQLIERALHMRCLGYLAQVKARLLTETLFEIDQSKKHLLSAHQEMTQQQAFIAQQKDGLERTNQTLRQIQGELEQRVAARTADLLQTNRVLQQEIEDRKEAEVRLQDSEQRFRELLETAPDAMVIIKETGEIVLANRQVERLFGYPRKALMGQPIEKLLPKALHGNHRRHREQYLRQPAIRPMSERRDLYG
;
A
#
# COMPACT_ATOMS: atom_id res chain seq x y z
N MET A 1 12.90 -49.31 129.34
CA MET A 1 13.63 -49.60 128.08
C MET A 1 12.71 -49.87 126.88
N THR A 2 11.40 -50.09 127.07
CA THR A 2 10.45 -50.45 125.99
C THR A 2 9.82 -49.26 125.25
N GLU A 3 9.68 -48.08 125.87
CA GLU A 3 9.11 -46.86 125.22
C GLU A 3 10.00 -46.28 124.11
N ASN A 4 11.31 -46.51 124.17
CA ASN A 4 12.25 -46.00 123.17
C ASN A 4 12.13 -46.77 121.84
N LEU A 5 11.78 -48.06 121.89
CA LEU A 5 11.66 -48.91 120.70
C LEU A 5 10.39 -48.61 119.88
N ALA A 6 9.26 -48.30 120.53
CA ALA A 6 8.01 -47.96 119.83
C ALA A 6 8.09 -46.58 119.14
N GLN A 7 8.72 -45.60 119.79
CA GLN A 7 8.90 -44.26 119.24
C GLN A 7 9.92 -44.23 118.09
N VAL A 8 11.00 -45.03 118.18
CA VAL A 8 11.95 -45.25 117.09
C VAL A 8 11.27 -45.98 115.93
N GLY A 9 10.46 -47.00 116.19
CA GLY A 9 9.68 -47.72 115.16
C GLY A 9 8.70 -46.82 114.41
N ALA A 10 7.96 -45.94 115.11
CA ALA A 10 7.05 -44.99 114.48
C ALA A 10 7.79 -43.96 113.61
N ARG A 11 8.92 -43.41 114.08
CA ARG A 11 9.78 -42.51 113.29
C ARG A 11 10.34 -43.19 112.04
N HIS A 12 10.78 -44.44 112.16
CA HIS A 12 11.28 -45.21 111.02
C HIS A 12 10.19 -45.49 109.99
N VAL A 13 8.96 -45.79 110.43
CA VAL A 13 7.81 -45.98 109.52
C VAL A 13 7.45 -44.68 108.79
N ASP A 14 7.50 -43.53 109.46
CA ASP A 14 7.24 -42.24 108.83
C ASP A 14 8.36 -41.81 107.88
N GLU A 15 9.64 -42.04 108.23
CA GLU A 15 10.78 -41.85 107.31
C GLU A 15 10.63 -42.75 106.07
N VAL A 16 10.32 -44.03 106.24
CA VAL A 16 10.11 -44.96 105.12
C VAL A 16 8.93 -44.51 104.25
N ARG A 17 7.81 -44.07 104.84
CA ARG A 17 6.67 -43.52 104.09
C ARG A 17 7.02 -42.23 103.35
N GLN A 18 7.83 -41.36 103.94
CA GLN A 18 8.27 -40.11 103.33
C GLN A 18 9.22 -40.37 102.16
N VAL A 19 10.20 -41.27 102.32
CA VAL A 19 11.11 -41.72 101.26
C VAL A 19 10.30 -42.41 100.14
N HIS A 20 9.35 -43.26 100.48
CA HIS A 20 8.50 -43.93 99.49
C HIS A 20 7.62 -42.94 98.71
N ARG A 21 7.05 -41.92 99.38
CA ARG A 21 6.28 -40.85 98.72
C ARG A 21 7.15 -40.02 97.77
N GLN A 22 8.36 -39.64 98.21
CA GLN A 22 9.33 -38.94 97.36
C GLN A 22 9.80 -39.78 96.15
N LEU A 23 9.99 -41.09 96.34
CA LEU A 23 10.31 -42.02 95.25
C LEU A 23 9.17 -42.12 94.24
N ILE A 24 7.91 -42.21 94.71
CA ILE A 24 6.71 -42.24 93.86
C ILE A 24 6.56 -40.93 93.09
N GLU A 25 6.70 -39.77 93.74
CA GLU A 25 6.63 -38.46 93.06
C GLU A 25 7.73 -38.31 92.00
N ARG A 26 8.98 -38.66 92.33
CA ARG A 26 10.08 -38.66 91.35
C ARG A 26 9.83 -39.62 90.19
N ALA A 27 9.30 -40.81 90.46
CA ALA A 27 8.95 -41.79 89.43
C ALA A 27 7.83 -41.28 88.51
N LEU A 28 6.77 -40.69 89.07
CA LEU A 28 5.68 -40.05 88.32
C LEU A 28 6.19 -38.87 87.47
N HIS A 29 7.05 -38.03 88.04
CA HIS A 29 7.62 -36.88 87.35
C HIS A 29 8.53 -37.32 86.17
N MET A 30 9.38 -38.33 86.37
CA MET A 30 10.17 -38.95 85.30
C MET A 30 9.28 -39.52 84.18
N ARG A 31 8.16 -40.16 84.54
CA ARG A 31 7.21 -40.72 83.57
C ARG A 31 6.51 -39.62 82.76
N CYS A 32 6.11 -38.52 83.40
CA CYS A 32 5.52 -37.36 82.73
C CYS A 32 6.50 -36.67 81.79
N LEU A 33 7.75 -36.47 82.23
CA LEU A 33 8.81 -35.92 81.39
C LEU A 33 9.10 -36.80 80.17
N GLY A 34 9.13 -38.13 80.35
CA GLY A 34 9.26 -39.08 79.25
C GLY A 34 8.12 -39.00 78.25
N TYR A 35 6.88 -38.90 78.73
CA TYR A 35 5.70 -38.74 77.86
C TYR A 35 5.72 -37.41 77.10
N LEU A 36 6.03 -36.30 77.78
CA LEU A 36 6.20 -34.97 77.15
C LEU A 36 7.31 -34.99 76.09
N ALA A 37 8.45 -35.63 76.37
CA ALA A 37 9.54 -35.76 75.41
C ALA A 37 9.12 -36.56 74.17
N GLN A 38 8.39 -37.67 74.34
CA GLN A 38 7.87 -38.48 73.23
C GLN A 38 6.87 -37.69 72.38
N VAL A 39 5.89 -37.04 73.01
CA VAL A 39 4.87 -36.24 72.30
C VAL A 39 5.53 -35.10 71.53
N LYS A 40 6.49 -34.39 72.15
CA LYS A 40 7.24 -33.31 71.51
C LYS A 40 8.08 -33.80 70.34
N ALA A 41 8.77 -34.93 70.48
CA ALA A 41 9.55 -35.52 69.40
C ALA A 41 8.66 -35.88 68.20
N ARG A 42 7.49 -36.48 68.44
CA ARG A 42 6.54 -36.86 67.38
C ARG A 42 5.99 -35.64 66.62
N LEU A 43 5.49 -34.64 67.34
CA LEU A 43 5.01 -33.39 66.75
C LEU A 43 6.10 -32.67 65.95
N LEU A 44 7.34 -32.65 66.45
CA LEU A 44 8.47 -32.07 65.73
C LEU A 44 8.75 -32.82 64.43
N THR A 45 8.73 -34.15 64.43
CA THR A 45 8.95 -34.93 63.20
C THR A 45 7.85 -34.73 62.17
N GLU A 46 6.58 -34.70 62.57
CA GLU A 46 5.44 -34.47 61.66
C GLU A 46 5.52 -33.06 61.04
N THR A 47 5.72 -32.03 61.87
CA THR A 47 5.84 -30.65 61.40
C THR A 47 7.06 -30.44 60.49
N LEU A 48 8.22 -31.01 60.83
CA LEU A 48 9.41 -30.95 59.97
C LEU A 48 9.21 -31.64 58.62
N PHE A 49 8.48 -32.77 58.61
CA PHE A 49 8.17 -33.47 57.37
C PHE A 49 7.23 -32.66 56.47
N GLU A 50 6.18 -32.05 57.02
CA GLU A 50 5.29 -31.16 56.26
C GLU A 50 6.02 -29.92 55.72
N ILE A 51 6.95 -29.36 56.51
CA ILE A 51 7.80 -28.25 56.07
C ILE A 51 8.70 -28.69 54.91
N ASP A 52 9.30 -29.90 54.98
CA ASP A 52 10.15 -30.41 53.89
C ASP A 52 9.36 -30.63 52.59
N GLN A 53 8.15 -31.20 52.68
CA GLN A 53 7.27 -31.35 51.52
C GLN A 53 6.86 -30.00 50.93
N SER A 54 6.40 -29.07 51.78
CA SER A 54 6.02 -27.72 51.35
C SER A 54 7.19 -27.00 50.68
N LYS A 55 8.39 -27.12 51.25
CA LYS A 55 9.62 -26.56 50.67
C LYS A 55 9.92 -27.15 49.29
N LYS A 56 9.80 -28.46 49.10
CA LYS A 56 9.97 -29.11 47.78
C LYS A 56 8.98 -28.59 46.75
N HIS A 57 7.70 -28.46 47.13
CA HIS A 57 6.68 -27.91 46.23
C HIS A 57 6.97 -26.46 45.84
N LEU A 58 7.36 -25.61 46.80
CA LEU A 58 7.73 -24.22 46.54
C LEU A 58 8.94 -24.09 45.62
N LEU A 59 9.95 -24.96 45.79
CA LEU A 59 11.12 -25.01 44.89
C LEU A 59 10.73 -25.35 43.45
N SER A 60 9.87 -26.37 43.25
CA SER A 60 9.37 -26.74 41.93
C SER A 60 8.59 -25.60 41.28
N ALA A 61 7.65 -24.99 42.01
CA ALA A 61 6.86 -23.87 41.52
C ALA A 61 7.73 -22.64 41.17
N HIS A 62 8.74 -22.34 41.98
CA HIS A 62 9.68 -21.26 41.68
C HIS A 62 10.50 -21.55 40.41
N GLN A 63 10.91 -22.80 40.21
CA GLN A 63 11.66 -23.22 39.04
C GLN A 63 10.81 -23.11 37.76
N GLU A 64 9.54 -23.54 37.82
CA GLU A 64 8.56 -23.36 36.74
C GLU A 64 8.30 -21.89 36.43
N MET A 65 8.07 -21.06 37.45
CA MET A 65 7.86 -19.62 37.29
C MET A 65 9.08 -18.95 36.64
N THR A 66 10.30 -19.35 37.03
CA THR A 66 11.54 -18.84 36.43
C THR A 66 11.64 -19.23 34.95
N GLN A 67 11.28 -20.46 34.59
CA GLN A 67 11.22 -20.90 33.19
C GLN A 67 10.18 -20.11 32.39
N GLN A 68 8.99 -19.89 32.95
CA GLN A 68 7.95 -19.07 32.32
C GLN A 68 8.39 -17.62 32.13
N GLN A 69 9.05 -17.02 33.13
CA GLN A 69 9.60 -15.67 33.02
C GLN A 69 10.65 -15.56 31.92
N ALA A 70 11.54 -16.55 31.79
CA ALA A 70 12.52 -16.59 30.71
C ALA A 70 11.84 -16.67 29.33
N PHE A 71 10.79 -17.49 29.19
CA PHE A 71 10.03 -17.59 27.95
C PHE A 71 9.32 -16.28 27.57
N ILE A 72 8.68 -15.62 28.54
CA ILE A 72 8.02 -14.32 28.33
C ILE A 72 9.04 -13.25 27.90
N ALA A 73 10.22 -13.22 28.53
CA ALA A 73 11.28 -12.30 28.16
C ALA A 73 11.71 -12.52 26.69
N GLN A 74 11.92 -13.77 26.28
CA GLN A 74 12.26 -14.09 24.88
C GLN A 74 11.17 -13.66 23.90
N GLN A 75 9.90 -13.89 24.23
CA GLN A 75 8.77 -13.48 23.38
C GLN A 75 8.69 -11.96 23.27
N LYS A 76 8.89 -11.24 24.38
CA LYS A 76 8.91 -9.78 24.41
C LYS A 76 10.02 -9.22 23.52
N ASP A 77 11.24 -9.75 23.63
CA ASP A 77 12.37 -9.34 22.79
C ASP A 77 12.08 -9.59 21.30
N GLY A 78 11.46 -10.73 20.97
CA GLY A 78 11.02 -11.04 19.61
C GLY A 78 10.01 -10.02 19.09
N LEU A 79 8.99 -9.70 19.89
CA LEU A 79 7.95 -8.72 19.55
C LEU A 79 8.52 -7.31 19.36
N GLU A 80 9.48 -6.90 20.19
CA GLU A 80 10.14 -5.60 20.07
C GLU A 80 10.93 -5.50 18.75
N ARG A 81 11.67 -6.55 18.38
CA ARG A 81 12.38 -6.61 17.10
C ARG A 81 11.41 -6.51 15.91
N THR A 82 10.32 -7.27 15.93
CA THR A 82 9.30 -7.21 14.87
C THR A 82 8.68 -5.82 14.76
N ASN A 83 8.35 -5.18 15.88
CA ASN A 83 7.80 -3.82 15.88
C ASN A 83 8.81 -2.79 15.34
N GLN A 84 10.10 -2.92 15.66
CA GLN A 84 11.14 -2.05 15.11
C GLN A 84 11.26 -2.20 13.60
N THR A 85 11.30 -3.44 13.09
CA THR A 85 11.33 -3.70 11.64
C THR A 85 10.08 -3.17 10.94
N LEU A 86 8.89 -3.36 11.51
CA LEU A 86 7.64 -2.83 10.96
C LEU A 86 7.70 -1.30 10.85
N ARG A 87 8.18 -0.61 11.89
CA ARG A 87 8.33 0.85 11.86
C ARG A 87 9.32 1.32 10.79
N GLN A 88 10.43 0.60 10.59
CA GLN A 88 11.38 0.91 9.52
C GLN A 88 10.73 0.77 8.14
N ILE A 89 10.07 -0.36 7.88
CA ILE A 89 9.40 -0.62 6.60
C ILE A 89 8.29 0.41 6.35
N GLN A 90 7.51 0.77 7.38
CA GLN A 90 6.48 1.80 7.27
C GLN A 90 7.09 3.15 6.85
N GLY A 91 8.18 3.57 7.50
CA GLY A 91 8.87 4.82 7.13
C GLY A 91 9.41 4.81 5.69
N GLU A 92 10.01 3.70 5.25
CA GLU A 92 10.47 3.56 3.86
C GLU A 92 9.31 3.60 2.85
N LEU A 93 8.20 2.94 3.17
CA LEU A 93 7.02 2.93 2.31
C LEU A 93 6.41 4.33 2.19
N GLU A 94 6.27 5.05 3.30
CA GLU A 94 5.78 6.43 3.33
C GLU A 94 6.66 7.36 2.47
N GLN A 95 7.99 7.23 2.58
CA GLN A 95 8.91 8.00 1.75
C GLN A 95 8.77 7.67 0.26
N ARG A 96 8.65 6.38 -0.09
CA ARG A 96 8.45 5.95 -1.49
C ARG A 96 7.13 6.43 -2.07
N VAL A 97 6.05 6.37 -1.28
CA VAL A 97 4.74 6.88 -1.67
C VAL A 97 4.81 8.39 -1.89
N ALA A 98 5.36 9.14 -0.93
CA ALA A 98 5.48 10.59 -1.03
C ALA A 98 6.30 11.02 -2.27
N ALA A 99 7.45 10.39 -2.51
CA ALA A 99 8.29 10.66 -3.67
C ALA A 99 7.55 10.39 -4.99
N ARG A 100 6.92 9.22 -5.13
CA ARG A 100 6.20 8.86 -6.35
C ARG A 100 4.96 9.74 -6.58
N THR A 101 4.27 10.13 -5.53
CA THR A 101 3.13 11.05 -5.64
C THR A 101 3.59 12.43 -6.10
N ALA A 102 4.73 12.94 -5.62
CA ALA A 102 5.29 14.20 -6.09
C ALA A 102 5.65 14.15 -7.59
N ASP A 103 6.33 13.09 -8.03
CA ASP A 103 6.68 12.89 -9.44
C ASP A 103 5.43 12.82 -10.33
N LEU A 104 4.42 12.05 -9.92
CA LEU A 104 3.17 11.92 -10.67
C LEU A 104 2.42 13.25 -10.77
N LEU A 105 2.36 14.03 -9.69
CA LEU A 105 1.74 15.37 -9.72
C LEU A 105 2.49 16.30 -10.67
N GLN A 106 3.82 16.21 -10.71
CA GLN A 106 4.62 16.99 -11.65
C GLN A 106 4.36 16.58 -13.10
N THR A 107 4.41 15.29 -13.42
CA THR A 107 4.10 14.79 -14.78
C THR A 107 2.69 15.15 -15.19
N ASN A 108 1.71 15.03 -14.28
CA ASN A 108 0.33 15.35 -14.58
C ASN A 108 0.15 16.83 -14.93
N ARG A 109 0.80 17.74 -14.19
CA ARG A 109 0.81 19.18 -14.52
C ARG A 109 1.41 19.46 -15.90
N VAL A 110 2.54 18.84 -16.22
CA VAL A 110 3.20 19.00 -17.53
C VAL A 110 2.28 18.51 -18.66
N LEU A 111 1.67 17.33 -18.50
CA LEU A 111 0.76 16.79 -19.50
C LEU A 111 -0.51 17.63 -19.65
N GLN A 112 -1.05 18.16 -18.56
CA GLN A 112 -2.19 19.07 -18.61
C GLN A 112 -1.87 20.34 -19.39
N GLN A 113 -0.67 20.91 -19.19
CA GLN A 113 -0.21 22.07 -19.96
C GLN A 113 -0.07 21.73 -21.45
N GLU A 114 0.58 20.62 -21.78
CA GLU A 114 0.76 20.21 -23.19
C GLU A 114 -0.58 19.94 -23.89
N ILE A 115 -1.55 19.36 -23.18
CA ILE A 115 -2.90 19.16 -23.71
C ILE A 115 -3.58 20.50 -24.01
N GLU A 116 -3.44 21.48 -23.12
CA GLU A 116 -4.03 22.80 -23.33
C GLU A 116 -3.40 23.50 -24.54
N ASP A 117 -2.06 23.50 -24.61
CA ASP A 117 -1.32 24.09 -25.73
C ASP A 117 -1.72 23.44 -27.08
N ARG A 118 -1.90 22.10 -27.10
CA ARG A 118 -2.36 21.37 -28.28
C ARG A 118 -3.79 21.74 -28.67
N LYS A 119 -4.69 21.88 -27.71
CA LYS A 119 -6.08 22.30 -27.97
C LYS A 119 -6.14 23.69 -28.56
N GLU A 120 -5.37 24.64 -28.02
CA GLU A 120 -5.30 25.98 -28.57
C GLU A 120 -4.75 26.00 -30.00
N ALA A 121 -3.74 25.17 -30.29
CA ALA A 121 -3.23 25.02 -31.65
C ALA A 121 -4.27 24.41 -32.61
N GLU A 122 -5.01 23.40 -32.17
CA GLU A 122 -6.07 22.77 -32.96
C GLU A 122 -7.22 23.74 -33.25
N VAL A 123 -7.68 24.50 -32.25
CA VAL A 123 -8.72 25.53 -32.42
C VAL A 123 -8.26 26.61 -33.39
N ARG A 124 -7.00 27.09 -33.27
CA ARG A 124 -6.44 28.07 -34.22
C ARG A 124 -6.35 27.54 -35.64
N LEU A 125 -5.99 26.26 -35.80
CA LEU A 125 -5.94 25.62 -37.11
C LEU A 125 -7.35 25.52 -37.72
N GLN A 126 -8.33 25.04 -36.95
CA GLN A 126 -9.71 24.92 -37.41
C GLN A 126 -10.31 26.29 -37.80
N ASP A 127 -10.08 27.34 -37.01
CA ASP A 127 -10.55 28.70 -37.32
C ASP A 127 -9.87 29.25 -38.59
N SER A 128 -8.57 29.00 -38.77
CA SER A 128 -7.85 29.36 -40.00
C SER A 128 -8.38 28.62 -41.24
N GLU A 129 -8.60 27.30 -41.13
CA GLU A 129 -9.17 26.49 -42.21
C GLU A 129 -10.59 26.93 -42.58
N GLN A 130 -11.41 27.26 -41.58
CA GLN A 130 -12.76 27.78 -41.81
C GLN A 130 -12.72 29.13 -42.52
N ARG A 131 -11.91 30.08 -42.04
CA ARG A 131 -11.75 31.39 -42.69
C ARG A 131 -11.22 31.25 -44.11
N PHE A 132 -10.24 30.38 -44.34
CA PHE A 132 -9.73 30.09 -45.67
C PHE A 132 -10.83 29.56 -46.60
N ARG A 133 -11.65 28.63 -46.10
CA ARG A 133 -12.79 28.09 -46.85
C ARG A 133 -13.81 29.19 -47.18
N GLU A 134 -14.17 30.03 -46.22
CA GLU A 134 -15.11 31.14 -46.42
C GLU A 134 -14.62 32.15 -47.46
N LEU A 135 -13.32 32.49 -47.43
CA LEU A 135 -12.70 33.37 -48.41
C LEU A 135 -12.76 32.79 -49.83
N LEU A 136 -12.46 31.49 -49.99
CA LEU A 136 -12.55 30.84 -51.30
C LEU A 136 -14.00 30.76 -51.81
N GLU A 137 -14.96 30.47 -50.94
CA GLU A 137 -16.39 30.38 -51.31
C GLU A 137 -17.00 31.72 -51.72
N THR A 138 -16.52 32.82 -51.14
CA THR A 138 -17.01 34.19 -51.41
C THR A 138 -16.23 34.90 -52.52
N ALA A 139 -15.12 34.34 -52.99
CA ALA A 139 -14.33 34.90 -54.08
C ALA A 139 -15.20 35.16 -55.34
N PRO A 140 -14.97 36.26 -56.07
CA PRO A 140 -15.72 36.57 -57.29
C PRO A 140 -15.37 35.66 -58.46
N ASP A 141 -14.15 35.14 -58.51
CA ASP A 141 -13.65 34.28 -59.58
C ASP A 141 -13.96 32.80 -59.33
N ALA A 142 -14.18 32.04 -60.42
CA ALA A 142 -14.32 30.59 -60.36
C ALA A 142 -12.97 29.92 -60.05
N MET A 143 -12.85 29.30 -58.87
CA MET A 143 -11.61 28.68 -58.41
C MET A 143 -11.79 27.17 -58.21
N VAL A 144 -10.87 26.40 -58.79
CA VAL A 144 -10.78 24.94 -58.66
C VAL A 144 -9.39 24.54 -58.21
N ILE A 145 -9.29 23.70 -57.18
CA ILE A 145 -8.05 23.08 -56.71
C ILE A 145 -8.10 21.59 -57.04
N ILE A 146 -7.01 21.08 -57.60
CA ILE A 146 -6.89 19.68 -58.03
C ILE A 146 -5.71 19.00 -57.33
N LYS A 147 -5.80 17.68 -57.14
CA LYS A 147 -4.64 16.83 -56.82
C LYS A 147 -3.73 16.72 -58.03
N GLU A 148 -2.51 16.21 -57.80
CA GLU A 148 -1.57 15.83 -58.86
C GLU A 148 -2.19 14.84 -59.87
N THR A 149 -3.09 13.97 -59.41
CA THR A 149 -3.85 13.03 -60.25
C THR A 149 -4.81 13.72 -61.23
N GLY A 150 -5.17 14.99 -60.96
CA GLY A 150 -6.15 15.77 -61.72
C GLY A 150 -7.56 15.75 -61.14
N GLU A 151 -7.75 15.08 -60.00
CA GLU A 151 -9.03 15.05 -59.28
C GLU A 151 -9.31 16.38 -58.58
N ILE A 152 -10.53 16.87 -58.70
CA ILE A 152 -10.98 18.10 -58.04
C ILE A 152 -11.12 17.87 -56.52
N VAL A 153 -10.40 18.66 -55.73
CA VAL A 153 -10.42 18.65 -54.25
C VAL A 153 -11.22 19.81 -53.69
N LEU A 154 -11.30 20.92 -54.42
CA LEU A 154 -12.08 22.08 -54.03
C LEU A 154 -12.62 22.77 -55.28
N ALA A 155 -13.88 23.15 -55.23
CA ALA A 155 -14.53 24.01 -56.21
C ALA A 155 -15.39 25.00 -55.42
N ASN A 156 -15.19 26.30 -55.63
CA ASN A 156 -15.98 27.33 -54.95
C ASN A 156 -17.36 27.50 -55.62
N ARG A 157 -18.26 28.24 -54.95
CA ARG A 157 -19.61 28.51 -55.46
C ARG A 157 -19.66 29.13 -56.86
N GLN A 158 -18.65 29.90 -57.27
CA GLN A 158 -18.63 30.49 -58.61
C GLN A 158 -18.42 29.44 -59.70
N VAL A 159 -17.69 28.35 -59.43
CA VAL A 159 -17.56 27.21 -60.36
C VAL A 159 -18.91 26.55 -60.60
N GLU A 160 -19.72 26.35 -59.55
CA GLU A 160 -21.08 25.79 -59.70
C GLU A 160 -21.95 26.68 -60.59
N ARG A 161 -21.88 28.01 -60.40
CA ARG A 161 -22.62 28.99 -61.20
C ARG A 161 -22.14 29.04 -62.64
N LEU A 162 -20.83 28.98 -62.87
CA LEU A 162 -20.23 29.11 -64.20
C LEU A 162 -20.43 27.85 -65.06
N PHE A 163 -20.21 26.67 -64.48
CA PHE A 163 -20.27 25.40 -65.20
C PHE A 163 -21.57 24.63 -65.02
N GLY A 164 -22.46 25.05 -64.11
CA GLY A 164 -23.78 24.46 -63.91
C GLY A 164 -23.80 23.11 -63.18
N TYR A 165 -22.66 22.64 -62.68
CA TYR A 165 -22.57 21.39 -61.92
C TYR A 165 -22.60 21.65 -60.42
N PRO A 166 -23.38 20.88 -59.63
CA PRO A 166 -23.30 20.96 -58.18
C PRO A 166 -21.94 20.43 -57.72
N ARG A 167 -21.35 21.05 -56.68
CA ARG A 167 -20.04 20.69 -56.14
C ARG A 167 -19.92 19.21 -55.85
N LYS A 168 -20.94 18.59 -55.25
CA LYS A 168 -20.96 17.13 -54.97
C LYS A 168 -20.71 16.27 -56.22
N ALA A 169 -21.08 16.74 -57.40
CA ALA A 169 -20.85 16.04 -58.67
C ALA A 169 -19.48 16.34 -59.31
N LEU A 170 -18.73 17.32 -58.77
CA LEU A 170 -17.39 17.70 -59.19
C LEU A 170 -16.31 17.15 -58.25
N MET A 171 -16.58 17.03 -56.95
CA MET A 171 -15.62 16.50 -55.97
C MET A 171 -15.12 15.10 -56.38
N GLY A 172 -13.79 14.92 -56.40
CA GLY A 172 -13.14 13.66 -56.78
C GLY A 172 -13.21 13.31 -58.27
N GLN A 173 -13.85 14.14 -59.09
CA GLN A 173 -13.88 13.93 -60.54
C GLN A 173 -12.65 14.54 -61.21
N PRO A 174 -12.22 13.99 -62.37
CA PRO A 174 -11.18 14.61 -63.16
C PRO A 174 -11.60 16.01 -63.63
N ILE A 175 -10.67 16.97 -63.57
CA ILE A 175 -10.89 18.34 -64.03
C ILE A 175 -11.36 18.42 -65.49
N GLU A 176 -10.98 17.44 -66.31
CA GLU A 176 -11.39 17.34 -67.71
C GLU A 176 -12.93 17.25 -67.87
N LYS A 177 -13.69 16.89 -66.83
CA LYS A 177 -15.16 16.93 -66.85
C LYS A 177 -15.73 18.33 -67.12
N LEU A 178 -14.98 19.39 -66.80
CA LEU A 178 -15.36 20.77 -67.07
C LEU A 178 -15.00 21.24 -68.49
N LEU A 179 -14.33 20.39 -69.29
CA LEU A 179 -13.86 20.70 -70.63
C LEU A 179 -14.59 19.87 -71.71
N PRO A 180 -14.72 20.39 -72.93
CA PRO A 180 -15.19 19.60 -74.08
C PRO A 180 -14.32 18.36 -74.31
N LYS A 181 -14.94 17.23 -74.69
CA LYS A 181 -14.26 15.93 -74.89
C LYS A 181 -13.04 16.01 -75.82
N ALA A 182 -13.11 16.84 -76.86
CA ALA A 182 -12.02 17.05 -77.82
C ALA A 182 -10.73 17.58 -77.16
N LEU A 183 -10.84 18.30 -76.03
CA LEU A 183 -9.72 18.94 -75.35
C LEU A 183 -9.14 18.09 -74.21
N HIS A 184 -9.74 16.97 -73.85
CA HIS A 184 -9.31 16.15 -72.70
C HIS A 184 -7.86 15.67 -72.81
N GLY A 185 -7.46 15.17 -73.98
CA GLY A 185 -6.11 14.66 -74.21
C GLY A 185 -5.04 15.75 -74.15
N ASN A 186 -5.30 16.89 -74.81
CA ASN A 186 -4.38 18.03 -74.83
C ASN A 186 -4.28 18.67 -73.43
N HIS A 187 -5.41 18.81 -72.73
CA HIS A 187 -5.43 19.34 -71.36
C HIS A 187 -4.66 18.46 -70.38
N ARG A 188 -4.85 17.14 -70.42
CA ARG A 188 -4.11 16.20 -69.56
C ARG A 188 -2.60 16.34 -69.78
N ARG A 189 -2.14 16.39 -71.04
CA ARG A 189 -0.71 16.61 -71.37
C ARG A 189 -0.19 17.95 -70.84
N HIS A 190 -0.95 19.04 -71.02
CA HIS A 190 -0.56 20.36 -70.50
C HIS A 190 -0.47 20.38 -68.98
N ARG A 191 -1.40 19.70 -68.30
CA ARG A 191 -1.42 19.58 -66.83
C ARG A 191 -0.22 18.78 -66.32
N GLU A 192 0.07 17.62 -66.93
CA GLU A 192 1.25 16.80 -66.59
C GLU A 192 2.56 17.56 -66.80
N GLN A 193 2.66 18.33 -67.89
CA GLN A 193 3.83 19.19 -68.13
C GLN A 193 3.94 20.32 -67.10
N TYR A 194 2.83 20.95 -66.74
CA TYR A 194 2.80 22.00 -65.71
C TYR A 194 3.23 21.47 -64.34
N LEU A 195 2.80 20.28 -63.94
CA LEU A 195 3.22 19.67 -62.67
C LEU A 195 4.74 19.41 -62.62
N ARG A 196 5.38 19.14 -63.76
CA ARG A 196 6.84 18.99 -63.85
C ARG A 196 7.58 20.33 -63.79
N GLN A 197 6.96 21.42 -64.27
CA GLN A 197 7.55 22.76 -64.30
C GLN A 197 6.48 23.82 -63.97
N PRO A 198 6.19 24.04 -62.67
CA PRO A 198 5.18 25.00 -62.24
C PRO A 198 5.62 26.43 -62.58
N ALA A 199 4.77 27.19 -63.25
CA ALA A 199 5.00 28.60 -63.55
C ALA A 199 3.69 29.38 -63.47
N ILE A 200 3.69 30.56 -62.84
CA ILE A 200 2.48 31.41 -62.82
C ILE A 200 2.12 31.78 -64.26
N ARG A 201 0.88 31.46 -64.67
CA ARG A 201 0.34 31.81 -65.98
C ARG A 201 -0.88 32.69 -65.79
N PRO A 202 -0.81 34.00 -66.07
CA PRO A 202 -1.99 34.86 -66.01
C PRO A 202 -3.01 34.41 -67.07
N MET A 203 -4.28 34.31 -66.67
CA MET A 203 -5.39 33.95 -67.59
C MET A 203 -5.75 35.09 -68.55
N SER A 204 -5.25 36.31 -68.30
CA SER A 204 -5.63 37.57 -68.95
C SER A 204 -4.84 37.94 -70.21
N GLU A 205 -3.80 37.19 -70.58
CA GLU A 205 -3.18 37.35 -71.91
C GLU A 205 -3.78 36.34 -72.87
N ARG A 206 -4.63 36.85 -73.77
CA ARG A 206 -5.31 36.12 -74.85
C ARG A 206 -4.38 35.06 -75.48
N ARG A 207 -4.60 33.81 -75.12
CA ARG A 207 -4.44 32.70 -76.06
C ARG A 207 -5.84 32.22 -76.33
N ASP A 208 -6.27 32.40 -77.58
CA ASP A 208 -7.52 31.86 -78.06
C ASP A 208 -7.60 30.38 -77.66
N LEU A 209 -8.68 29.99 -76.98
CA LEU A 209 -8.97 28.61 -76.58
C LEU A 209 -9.41 27.79 -77.80
N TYR A 210 -8.67 27.89 -78.89
CA TYR A 210 -8.77 27.01 -80.05
C TYR A 210 -7.40 26.41 -80.26
N GLY A 211 -7.36 25.09 -80.41
CA GLY A 211 -6.13 24.33 -80.62
C GLY A 211 -5.37 24.75 -81.87
#